data_AF-A0AAD8ZPH2-F1
#
_entry.id   AF-A0AAD8ZPH2-F1
#
_cell.length_a   1.000
_cell.length_b   1.000
_cell.length_c   1.000
_cell.angle_alpha   90.00
_cell.angle_beta   90.00
_cell.angle_gamma   90.00
#
_symmetry.space_group_name_H-M   'P 1'
#
loop_
_entity.id
_entity.type
_entity.pdbx_description
1 polymer ?
#
loop_
_entity_poly.entity_id
_entity_poly.type
_entity_poly.pdbx_seq_one_letter_code
_entity_poly.pdbx_strand_id
1 'polypeptide(L)'
;REERQREQLRQECLHFRSRLEAVLTKLQREREEKLVLREQLWECREQLQQQAQFCTGLGAASCTVLWSASCREEAIRDMLADGKLEPFLTVAGQTLESFIKSLDEEETPQQQNYNSHEHQFVLALAGIITNVAAVTCGRDFISSSALILLDTLMQLLGLMKQGVFPKLKVLMLMALYNVSISVKGLTYISESPTLSPLICTLLEGIYQDSEVCLQTLRLLQSLLVEGDVAMRLRPLLQHSLPLGRVRQLASSRHPTLSRTAQETLEDLGCLASAEKDQ
;
A
#
# COMPACT_ATOMS: atom_id res chain seq x y z
N ARG A 1 -47.19 71.07 0.96
CA ARG A 1 -46.06 70.33 0.32
C ARG A 1 -45.18 69.70 1.39
N GLU A 2 -44.81 70.43 2.44
CA GLU A 2 -44.03 69.92 3.57
C GLU A 2 -44.69 68.77 4.34
N GLU A 3 -46.01 68.80 4.58
CA GLU A 3 -46.72 67.68 5.24
C GLU A 3 -46.65 66.39 4.43
N ARG A 4 -46.81 66.45 3.10
CA ARG A 4 -46.69 65.26 2.24
C ARG A 4 -45.26 64.69 2.24
N GLN A 5 -44.24 65.55 2.27
CA GLN A 5 -42.85 65.11 2.42
C GLN A 5 -42.59 64.47 3.78
N ARG A 6 -43.16 65.02 4.86
CA ARG A 6 -43.07 64.41 6.20
C ARG A 6 -43.78 63.07 6.27
N GLU A 7 -44.95 62.94 5.66
CA GLU A 7 -45.69 61.67 5.55
C GLU A 7 -44.88 60.62 4.78
N GLN A 8 -44.28 61.00 3.66
CA GLN A 8 -43.47 60.12 2.82
C GLN A 8 -42.20 59.65 3.55
N LEU A 9 -41.49 60.55 4.23
CA LEU A 9 -40.33 60.19 5.05
C LEU A 9 -40.71 59.25 6.21
N ARG A 10 -41.88 59.44 6.82
CA ARG A 10 -42.39 58.52 7.86
C ARG A 10 -42.65 57.13 7.29
N GLN A 11 -43.26 57.03 6.11
CA GLN A 11 -43.49 55.74 5.43
C GLN A 11 -42.18 55.05 5.06
N GLU A 12 -41.19 55.79 4.56
CA GLU A 12 -39.86 55.26 4.26
C GLU A 12 -39.14 54.77 5.53
N CYS A 13 -39.18 55.53 6.63
CA CYS A 13 -38.63 55.10 7.93
C CYS A 13 -39.27 53.80 8.43
N LEU A 14 -40.60 53.68 8.32
CA LEU A 14 -41.32 52.46 8.71
C LEU A 14 -40.94 51.28 7.81
N HIS A 15 -40.81 51.51 6.50
CA HIS A 15 -40.40 50.47 5.55
C HIS A 15 -38.97 49.97 5.82
N PHE A 16 -38.02 50.88 6.02
CA PHE A 16 -36.64 50.51 6.35
C PHE A 16 -36.55 49.79 7.70
N ARG A 17 -37.32 50.23 8.70
CA ARG A 17 -37.37 49.56 10.00
C ARG A 17 -37.90 48.13 9.88
N SER A 18 -39.00 47.92 9.16
CA SER A 18 -39.54 46.58 8.92
C SER A 18 -38.55 45.67 8.19
N ARG A 19 -37.83 46.20 7.18
CA ARG A 19 -36.78 45.45 6.49
C ARG A 19 -35.60 45.10 7.40
N LEU A 20 -35.18 46.03 8.26
CA LEU A 20 -34.11 45.78 9.22
C LEU A 20 -34.53 44.68 10.21
N GLU A 21 -35.75 44.75 10.75
CA GLU A 21 -36.30 43.72 11.64
C GLU A 21 -36.38 42.34 10.95
N ALA A 22 -36.80 42.30 9.68
CA ALA A 22 -36.82 41.07 8.89
C ALA A 22 -35.41 40.48 8.65
N VAL A 23 -34.41 41.33 8.38
CA VAL A 23 -33.02 40.87 8.22
C VAL A 23 -32.44 40.39 9.56
N LEU A 24 -32.71 41.09 10.66
CA LEU A 24 -32.23 40.71 11.99
C LEU A 24 -32.80 39.37 12.45
N THR A 25 -34.10 39.15 12.24
CA THR A 25 -34.76 37.86 12.55
C THR A 25 -34.20 36.73 11.70
N LYS A 26 -34.00 36.95 10.40
CA LYS A 26 -33.36 35.96 9.52
C LYS A 26 -31.93 35.63 9.96
N LEU A 27 -31.14 36.66 10.29
CA LEU A 27 -29.76 36.49 10.76
C LEU A 27 -29.70 35.74 12.10
N GLN A 28 -30.64 35.98 13.01
CA GLN A 28 -30.73 35.22 14.25
C GLN A 28 -31.06 33.74 13.98
N ARG A 29 -32.04 33.47 13.11
CA ARG A 29 -32.40 32.10 12.71
C ARG A 29 -31.22 31.37 12.05
N GLU A 30 -30.52 32.02 11.11
CA GLU A 30 -29.34 31.45 10.45
C GLU A 30 -28.20 31.18 11.47
N ARG A 31 -28.07 31.99 12.53
CA ARG A 31 -27.10 31.74 13.62
C ARG A 31 -27.48 30.52 14.45
N GLU A 32 -28.75 30.38 14.80
CA GLU A 32 -29.27 29.23 15.55
C GLU A 32 -29.11 27.93 14.74
N GLU A 33 -29.51 27.94 13.46
CA GLU A 33 -29.34 26.81 12.54
C GLU A 33 -27.85 26.42 12.37
N LYS A 34 -26.97 27.43 12.25
CA LYS A 34 -25.51 27.20 12.18
C LYS A 34 -24.93 26.56 13.45
N LEU A 35 -25.46 26.90 14.63
CA LEU A 35 -25.02 26.28 15.88
C LEU A 35 -25.42 24.81 15.92
N VAL A 36 -26.68 24.49 15.58
CA VAL A 36 -27.18 23.11 15.54
C VAL A 36 -26.39 22.27 14.53
N LEU A 37 -26.14 22.78 13.32
CA LEU A 37 -25.37 22.05 12.31
C LEU A 37 -23.92 21.80 12.73
N ARG A 38 -23.30 22.71 13.49
CA ARG A 38 -21.95 22.51 14.03
C ARG A 38 -21.91 21.43 15.09
N GLU A 39 -22.92 21.37 15.95
CA GLU A 39 -23.05 20.32 16.97
C GLU A 39 -23.23 18.95 16.31
N GLN A 40 -24.15 18.83 15.34
CA GLN A 40 -24.36 17.59 14.58
C GLN A 40 -23.11 17.14 13.81
N LEU A 41 -22.37 18.07 13.20
CA LEU A 41 -21.12 17.76 12.52
C LEU A 41 -20.05 17.27 13.49
N TRP A 42 -20.00 17.85 14.69
CA TRP A 42 -19.08 17.40 15.74
C TRP A 42 -19.43 15.99 16.24
N GLU A 43 -20.70 15.72 16.53
CA GLU A 43 -21.18 14.38 16.94
C GLU A 43 -20.90 13.32 15.86
N CYS A 44 -21.21 13.64 14.60
CA CYS A 44 -20.95 12.73 13.48
C CYS A 44 -19.46 12.45 13.30
N ARG A 45 -18.60 13.47 13.48
CA ARG A 45 -17.14 13.31 13.43
C ARG A 45 -16.64 12.42 14.56
N GLU A 46 -17.15 12.59 15.77
CA GLU A 46 -16.78 11.77 16.92
C GLU A 46 -17.18 10.31 16.70
N GLN A 47 -18.43 10.06 16.26
CA GLN A 47 -18.93 8.73 15.95
C GLN A 47 -18.10 8.05 14.85
N LEU A 48 -17.77 8.78 13.78
CA LEU A 48 -16.94 8.24 12.70
C LEU A 48 -15.53 7.88 13.18
N GLN A 49 -14.93 8.72 14.04
CA GLN A 49 -13.62 8.45 14.62
C GLN A 49 -13.65 7.21 15.53
N GLN A 50 -14.68 7.07 16.37
CA GLN A 50 -14.86 5.89 17.22
C GLN A 50 -15.06 4.62 16.38
N GLN A 51 -15.86 4.69 15.31
CA GLN A 51 -16.08 3.57 14.40
C GLN A 51 -14.79 3.19 13.66
N ALA A 52 -14.01 4.17 13.19
CA ALA A 52 -12.72 3.91 12.56
C ALA A 52 -11.77 3.18 13.52
N GLN A 53 -11.63 3.67 14.75
CA GLN A 53 -10.79 3.03 15.77
C GLN A 53 -11.25 1.60 16.11
N PHE A 54 -12.57 1.40 16.23
CA PHE A 54 -13.15 0.08 16.47
C PHE A 54 -12.88 -0.89 15.30
N CYS A 55 -13.17 -0.47 14.07
CA CYS A 55 -12.94 -1.27 12.86
C CYS A 55 -11.47 -1.65 12.71
N THR A 56 -10.55 -0.71 12.93
CA THR A 56 -9.11 -0.98 12.92
C THR A 56 -8.71 -1.97 14.01
N GLY A 57 -9.20 -1.80 15.25
CA GLY A 57 -8.92 -2.73 16.35
C GLY A 57 -9.45 -4.14 16.08
N LEU A 58 -10.68 -4.24 15.57
CA LEU A 58 -11.29 -5.51 15.17
C LEU A 58 -10.51 -6.17 14.02
N GLY A 59 -10.13 -5.38 13.01
CA GLY A 59 -9.33 -5.84 11.87
C GLY A 59 -7.97 -6.36 12.31
N ALA A 60 -7.26 -5.61 13.17
CA ALA A 60 -5.98 -6.02 13.74
C ALA A 60 -6.08 -7.34 14.49
N ALA A 61 -7.04 -7.47 15.42
CA ALA A 61 -7.22 -8.69 16.20
C ALA A 61 -7.58 -9.89 15.31
N SER A 62 -8.58 -9.72 14.43
CA SER A 62 -9.09 -10.81 13.59
C SER A 62 -8.05 -11.26 12.57
N CYS A 63 -7.36 -10.32 11.91
CA CYS A 63 -6.34 -10.67 10.93
C CYS A 63 -5.08 -11.24 11.59
N THR A 64 -4.73 -10.84 12.81
CA THR A 64 -3.60 -11.47 13.53
C THR A 64 -3.87 -12.96 13.80
N VAL A 65 -5.11 -13.29 14.21
CA VAL A 65 -5.54 -14.68 14.37
C VAL A 65 -5.54 -15.40 13.02
N LEU A 66 -6.08 -14.78 11.97
CA LEU A 66 -6.14 -15.39 10.65
C LEU A 66 -4.74 -15.58 10.04
N TRP A 67 -3.81 -14.66 10.25
CA TRP A 67 -2.41 -14.81 9.86
C TRP A 67 -1.77 -16.03 10.54
N SER A 68 -2.01 -16.17 11.84
CA SER A 68 -1.54 -17.34 12.59
C SER A 68 -2.18 -18.63 12.06
N ALA A 69 -3.48 -18.61 11.72
CA ALA A 69 -4.18 -19.77 11.20
C ALA A 69 -3.73 -20.16 9.78
N SER A 70 -3.42 -19.17 8.93
CA SER A 70 -3.05 -19.35 7.52
C SER A 70 -1.65 -19.91 7.32
N CYS A 71 -0.85 -20.08 8.38
CA CYS A 71 0.41 -20.83 8.28
C CYS A 71 0.21 -22.31 7.93
N ARG A 72 -1.02 -22.82 8.12
CA ARG A 72 -1.40 -24.20 7.78
C ARG A 72 -1.97 -24.24 6.36
N GLU A 73 -1.39 -25.10 5.53
CA GLU A 73 -1.84 -25.30 4.15
C GLU A 73 -3.32 -25.71 4.06
N GLU A 74 -3.80 -26.52 5.01
CA GLU A 74 -5.21 -26.94 5.09
C GLU A 74 -6.15 -25.75 5.22
N ALA A 75 -5.81 -24.76 6.06
CA ALA A 75 -6.64 -23.57 6.24
C ALA A 75 -6.76 -22.76 4.94
N ILE A 76 -5.68 -22.67 4.15
CA ILE A 76 -5.70 -21.99 2.85
C ILE A 76 -6.55 -22.77 1.84
N ARG A 77 -6.48 -24.12 1.84
CA ARG A 77 -7.31 -24.97 0.99
C ARG A 77 -8.80 -24.82 1.32
N ASP A 78 -9.16 -24.76 2.60
CA ASP A 78 -10.54 -24.56 3.04
C ASP A 78 -11.07 -23.17 2.61
N MET A 79 -10.26 -22.11 2.79
CA MET A 79 -10.62 -20.75 2.34
C MET A 79 -10.85 -20.66 0.83
N LEU A 80 -10.08 -21.43 0.05
CA LEU A 80 -10.24 -21.53 -1.40
C LEU A 80 -11.51 -22.30 -1.77
N ALA A 81 -11.77 -23.44 -1.13
CA ALA A 81 -12.94 -24.27 -1.39
C ALA A 81 -14.25 -23.53 -1.11
N ASP A 82 -14.29 -22.71 -0.05
CA ASP A 82 -15.46 -21.91 0.33
C ASP A 82 -15.64 -20.63 -0.53
N GLY A 83 -14.72 -20.35 -1.46
CA GLY A 83 -14.74 -19.17 -2.31
C GLY A 83 -14.60 -17.84 -1.56
N LYS A 84 -14.10 -17.87 -0.32
CA LYS A 84 -13.96 -16.67 0.54
C LYS A 84 -12.65 -15.95 0.37
N LEU A 85 -11.68 -16.57 -0.30
CA LEU A 85 -10.35 -15.99 -0.48
C LEU A 85 -10.35 -14.77 -1.42
N GLU A 86 -11.08 -14.81 -2.55
CA GLU A 86 -11.08 -13.70 -3.51
C GLU A 86 -11.59 -12.39 -2.89
N PRO A 87 -12.78 -12.35 -2.26
CA PRO A 87 -13.28 -11.11 -1.67
C PRO A 87 -12.37 -10.61 -0.53
N PHE A 88 -11.78 -11.54 0.24
CA PHE A 88 -10.82 -11.20 1.27
C PHE A 88 -9.58 -10.50 0.67
N LEU A 89 -8.98 -11.08 -0.37
CA LEU A 89 -7.79 -10.51 -1.02
C LEU A 89 -8.07 -9.15 -1.67
N THR A 90 -9.26 -8.93 -2.22
CA THR A 90 -9.68 -7.62 -2.74
C THR A 90 -9.70 -6.56 -1.63
N VAL A 91 -10.37 -6.86 -0.51
CA VAL A 91 -10.45 -5.93 0.63
C VAL A 91 -9.06 -5.72 1.25
N ALA A 92 -8.25 -6.77 1.35
CA ALA A 92 -6.88 -6.69 1.84
C ALA A 92 -6.04 -5.73 0.98
N GLY A 93 -6.07 -5.87 -0.35
CA GLY A 93 -5.37 -4.99 -1.28
C GLY A 93 -5.79 -3.52 -1.13
N GLN A 94 -7.10 -3.25 -1.08
CA GLN A 94 -7.64 -1.89 -0.88
C GLN A 94 -7.24 -1.28 0.47
N THR A 95 -7.21 -2.10 1.53
CA THR A 95 -6.81 -1.66 2.86
C THR A 95 -5.32 -1.29 2.89
N LEU A 96 -4.47 -2.11 2.28
CA LEU A 96 -3.04 -1.80 2.12
C LEU A 96 -2.83 -0.51 1.32
N GLU A 97 -3.58 -0.35 0.23
CA GLU A 97 -3.52 0.84 -0.62
C GLU A 97 -3.92 2.11 0.13
N SER A 98 -5.05 2.09 0.83
CA SER A 98 -5.54 3.22 1.63
C SER A 98 -4.52 3.61 2.71
N PHE A 99 -3.96 2.63 3.42
CA PHE A 99 -2.99 2.87 4.46
C PHE A 99 -1.69 3.49 3.91
N ILE A 100 -1.12 2.92 2.85
CA ILE A 100 0.14 3.44 2.28
C ILE A 100 -0.04 4.86 1.72
N LYS A 101 -1.17 5.17 1.09
CA LYS A 101 -1.46 6.54 0.63
C LYS A 101 -1.51 7.54 1.78
N SER A 102 -2.07 7.15 2.93
CA SER A 102 -2.10 8.01 4.12
C SER A 102 -0.71 8.25 4.74
N LEU A 103 0.25 7.33 4.55
CA LEU A 103 1.62 7.52 5.04
C LEU A 103 2.36 8.66 4.32
N ASP A 104 2.00 8.97 3.08
CA ASP A 104 2.63 10.05 2.32
C ASP A 104 2.15 11.44 2.72
N GLU A 105 0.95 11.53 3.31
CA GLU A 105 0.34 12.78 3.79
C GLU A 105 0.93 13.24 5.15
N GLU A 106 1.51 12.33 5.94
CA GLU A 106 2.13 12.67 7.22
C GLU A 106 3.62 13.07 7.04
N GLU A 107 3.88 14.36 6.94
CA GLU A 107 5.20 14.96 6.61
C GLU A 107 6.33 14.74 7.65
N THR A 108 6.15 14.00 8.74
CA THR A 108 7.21 13.81 9.75
C THR A 108 7.54 12.33 10.04
N PRO A 109 8.73 11.83 9.62
CA PRO A 109 9.20 10.45 9.87
C PRO A 109 9.36 10.06 11.35
N GLN A 110 9.18 11.00 12.28
CA GLN A 110 9.56 10.86 13.69
C GLN A 110 8.38 10.54 14.62
N GLN A 111 7.13 10.54 14.10
CA GLN A 111 5.91 10.30 14.89
C GLN A 111 5.18 9.01 14.54
N GLN A 112 5.76 8.11 13.74
CA GLN A 112 5.12 6.83 13.44
C GLN A 112 5.17 5.92 14.68
N ASN A 113 4.05 5.87 15.40
CA ASN A 113 3.85 4.91 16.47
C ASN A 113 3.67 3.52 15.84
N TYR A 114 4.78 2.85 15.56
CA TYR A 114 4.85 1.53 14.90
C TYR A 114 4.11 0.40 15.63
N ASN A 115 3.48 0.69 16.77
CA ASN A 115 2.65 -0.23 17.54
C ASN A 115 1.16 0.13 17.51
N SER A 116 0.70 0.92 16.53
CA SER A 116 -0.73 1.19 16.37
C SER A 116 -1.46 -0.06 15.85
N HIS A 117 -2.76 -0.15 16.16
CA HIS A 117 -3.61 -1.20 15.60
C HIS A 117 -3.62 -1.17 14.06
N GLU A 118 -3.47 -0.01 13.43
CA GLU A 118 -3.38 0.11 11.97
C GLU A 118 -2.15 -0.60 11.41
N HIS A 119 -0.98 -0.39 12.02
CA HIS A 119 0.26 -1.06 11.63
C HIS A 119 0.14 -2.57 11.81
N GLN A 120 -0.43 -3.03 12.92
CA GLN A 120 -0.66 -4.45 13.17
C GLN A 120 -1.64 -5.05 12.16
N PHE A 121 -2.71 -4.32 11.84
CA PHE A 121 -3.72 -4.75 10.87
C PHE A 121 -3.12 -4.94 9.47
N VAL A 122 -2.39 -3.95 8.96
CA VAL A 122 -1.79 -4.06 7.62
C VAL A 122 -0.67 -5.10 7.54
N LEU A 123 0.13 -5.25 8.61
CA LEU A 123 1.11 -6.33 8.68
C LEU A 123 0.44 -7.71 8.68
N ALA A 124 -0.66 -7.85 9.41
CA ALA A 124 -1.40 -9.11 9.43
C ALA A 124 -2.02 -9.44 8.07
N LEU A 125 -2.60 -8.44 7.37
CA LEU A 125 -3.10 -8.62 6.01
C LEU A 125 -1.99 -9.05 5.04
N ALA A 126 -0.87 -8.32 5.02
CA ALA A 126 0.27 -8.66 4.18
C ALA A 126 0.82 -10.04 4.51
N GLY A 127 0.89 -10.40 5.80
CA GLY A 127 1.32 -11.71 6.27
C GLY A 127 0.42 -12.86 5.83
N ILE A 128 -0.91 -12.66 5.85
CA ILE A 128 -1.86 -13.62 5.30
C ILE A 128 -1.60 -13.83 3.81
N ILE A 129 -1.44 -12.73 3.05
CA ILE A 129 -1.14 -12.80 1.61
C ILE A 129 0.15 -13.57 1.36
N THR A 130 1.22 -13.32 2.14
CA THR A 130 2.49 -14.04 2.05
C THR A 130 2.31 -15.54 2.30
N ASN A 131 1.53 -15.94 3.31
CA ASN A 131 1.24 -17.34 3.61
C ASN A 131 0.42 -18.01 2.50
N VAL A 132 -0.59 -17.33 1.96
CA VAL A 132 -1.38 -17.81 0.82
C VAL A 132 -0.47 -18.05 -0.38
N ALA A 133 0.41 -17.10 -0.70
CA ALA A 133 1.38 -17.24 -1.78
C ALA A 133 2.40 -18.37 -1.53
N ALA A 134 2.73 -18.70 -0.28
CA ALA A 134 3.66 -19.78 0.03
C ALA A 134 3.10 -21.18 -0.31
N VAL A 135 1.77 -21.32 -0.35
CA VAL A 135 1.08 -22.59 -0.63
C VAL A 135 0.80 -22.75 -2.11
N THR A 136 0.92 -23.98 -2.64
CA THR A 136 0.74 -24.29 -4.07
C THR A 136 -0.60 -23.85 -4.64
N CYS A 137 -1.71 -24.29 -4.05
CA CYS A 137 -3.03 -23.88 -4.54
C CYS A 137 -3.29 -22.37 -4.35
N GLY A 138 -2.67 -21.76 -3.33
CA GLY A 138 -2.79 -20.32 -3.07
C GLY A 138 -2.04 -19.47 -4.11
N ARG A 139 -0.78 -19.79 -4.42
CA ARG A 139 -0.05 -19.09 -5.51
C ARG A 139 -0.68 -19.29 -6.88
N ASP A 140 -1.18 -20.49 -7.17
CA ASP A 140 -1.85 -20.79 -8.44
C ASP A 140 -3.15 -19.96 -8.57
N PHE A 141 -3.89 -19.82 -7.47
CA PHE A 141 -5.06 -18.96 -7.38
C PHE A 141 -4.68 -17.48 -7.57
N ILE A 142 -3.67 -16.97 -6.86
CA ILE A 142 -3.24 -15.57 -7.00
C ILE A 142 -2.84 -15.27 -8.45
N SER A 143 -2.07 -16.16 -9.07
CA SER A 143 -1.56 -16.02 -10.44
C SER A 143 -2.62 -16.23 -11.53
N SER A 144 -3.85 -16.60 -11.18
CA SER A 144 -4.94 -16.84 -12.14
C SER A 144 -6.16 -15.96 -11.90
N SER A 145 -6.43 -15.61 -10.64
CA SER A 145 -7.70 -14.99 -10.21
C SER A 145 -7.51 -13.71 -9.39
N ALA A 146 -6.33 -13.46 -8.82
CA ALA A 146 -6.07 -12.27 -7.99
C ALA A 146 -4.98 -11.37 -8.59
N LEU A 147 -4.95 -11.20 -9.92
CA LEU A 147 -3.93 -10.40 -10.61
C LEU A 147 -3.91 -8.93 -10.17
N ILE A 148 -5.08 -8.36 -9.87
CA ILE A 148 -5.21 -6.99 -9.33
C ILE A 148 -4.42 -6.84 -8.03
N LEU A 149 -4.37 -7.89 -7.19
CA LEU A 149 -3.56 -7.85 -5.97
C LEU A 149 -2.08 -7.75 -6.30
N LEU A 150 -1.58 -8.50 -7.30
CA LEU A 150 -0.17 -8.44 -7.69
C LEU A 150 0.23 -7.06 -8.19
N ASP A 151 -0.60 -6.45 -9.04
CA ASP A 151 -0.40 -5.08 -9.52
C ASP A 151 -0.38 -4.09 -8.35
N THR A 152 -1.33 -4.24 -7.44
CA THR A 152 -1.43 -3.43 -6.22
C THR A 152 -0.16 -3.56 -5.38
N LEU A 153 0.33 -4.79 -5.14
CA LEU A 153 1.56 -4.99 -4.36
C LEU A 153 2.78 -4.33 -5.01
N MET A 154 2.97 -4.49 -6.32
CA MET A 154 4.09 -3.87 -7.05
C MET A 154 4.00 -2.34 -7.04
N GLN A 155 2.79 -1.80 -7.27
CA GLN A 155 2.56 -0.35 -7.23
C GLN A 155 2.84 0.22 -5.84
N LEU A 156 2.32 -0.41 -4.79
CA LEU A 156 2.47 0.06 -3.41
C LEU A 156 3.93 0.03 -2.95
N LEU A 157 4.69 -1.01 -3.32
CA LEU A 157 6.13 -1.05 -3.04
C LEU A 157 6.88 0.12 -3.69
N GLY A 158 6.46 0.56 -4.88
CA GLY A 158 7.05 1.70 -5.59
C GLY A 158 6.65 3.06 -5.01
N LEU A 159 5.47 3.16 -4.40
CA LEU A 159 5.00 4.40 -3.76
C LEU A 159 5.68 4.66 -2.41
N MET A 160 5.93 3.61 -1.63
CA MET A 160 6.50 3.77 -0.30
C MET A 160 7.94 4.32 -0.33
N LYS A 161 8.16 5.44 0.37
CA LYS A 161 9.49 6.06 0.57
C LYS A 161 10.53 5.08 1.16
N GLN A 162 11.82 5.32 0.90
CA GLN A 162 12.92 4.52 1.44
C GLN A 162 12.94 4.59 2.98
N GLY A 163 13.24 3.47 3.64
CA GLY A 163 13.27 3.37 5.10
C GLY A 163 11.90 3.40 5.80
N VAL A 164 10.81 3.74 5.11
CA VAL A 164 9.46 3.74 5.68
C VAL A 164 8.90 2.33 5.73
N PHE A 165 8.50 1.93 6.93
CA PHE A 165 7.81 0.68 7.25
C PHE A 165 8.39 -0.57 6.55
N PRO A 166 9.68 -0.90 6.76
CA PRO A 166 10.38 -1.96 6.05
C PRO A 166 9.74 -3.33 6.23
N LYS A 167 9.14 -3.62 7.39
CA LYS A 167 8.43 -4.89 7.64
C LYS A 167 7.30 -5.15 6.64
N LEU A 168 6.55 -4.11 6.27
CA LEU A 168 5.46 -4.25 5.30
C LEU A 168 6.03 -4.53 3.89
N LYS A 169 7.08 -3.80 3.49
CA LYS A 169 7.79 -4.05 2.22
C LYS A 169 8.30 -5.49 2.13
N VAL A 170 8.90 -6.00 3.20
CA VAL A 170 9.42 -7.37 3.28
C VAL A 170 8.30 -8.39 3.03
N LEU A 171 7.15 -8.26 3.68
CA LEU A 171 6.02 -9.20 3.49
C LEU A 171 5.49 -9.17 2.05
N MET A 172 5.36 -7.99 1.46
CA MET A 172 4.90 -7.84 0.08
C MET A 172 5.92 -8.43 -0.92
N LEU A 173 7.23 -8.20 -0.70
CA LEU A 173 8.28 -8.80 -1.53
C LEU A 173 8.33 -10.32 -1.39
N MET A 174 8.16 -10.85 -0.18
CA MET A 174 8.05 -12.29 0.05
C MET A 174 6.83 -12.88 -0.65
N ALA A 175 5.69 -12.18 -0.66
CA ALA A 175 4.51 -12.62 -1.40
C ALA A 175 4.77 -12.68 -2.91
N LEU A 176 5.39 -11.63 -3.48
CA LEU A 176 5.76 -11.60 -4.91
C LEU A 176 6.77 -12.71 -5.26
N TYR A 177 7.79 -12.91 -4.42
CA TYR A 177 8.74 -14.01 -4.59
C TYR A 177 8.05 -15.38 -4.53
N ASN A 178 7.14 -15.60 -3.57
CA ASN A 178 6.43 -16.88 -3.46
C ASN A 178 5.54 -17.14 -4.71
N VAL A 179 4.94 -16.09 -5.27
CA VAL A 179 4.15 -16.17 -6.50
C VAL A 179 5.04 -16.46 -7.72
N SER A 180 6.22 -15.85 -7.79
CA SER A 180 7.17 -16.04 -8.91
C SER A 180 7.79 -17.44 -8.96
N ILE A 181 7.61 -18.28 -7.92
CA ILE A 181 7.97 -19.70 -7.97
C ILE A 181 7.08 -20.47 -8.97
N SER A 182 5.87 -20.00 -9.26
CA SER A 182 4.99 -20.62 -10.26
C SER A 182 5.23 -20.03 -11.66
N VAL A 183 5.14 -20.84 -12.70
CA VAL A 183 5.32 -20.39 -14.10
C VAL A 183 4.37 -19.24 -14.44
N LYS A 184 3.08 -19.37 -14.12
CA LYS A 184 2.08 -18.32 -14.37
C LYS A 184 2.40 -17.01 -13.64
N GLY A 185 2.73 -17.12 -12.35
CA GLY A 185 3.07 -15.96 -11.53
C GLY A 185 4.35 -15.28 -12.00
N LEU A 186 5.37 -16.06 -12.37
CA LEU A 186 6.62 -15.56 -12.93
C LEU A 186 6.39 -14.82 -14.24
N THR A 187 5.65 -15.43 -15.19
CA THR A 187 5.31 -14.80 -16.47
C THR A 187 4.61 -13.47 -16.23
N TYR A 188 3.57 -13.46 -15.39
CA TYR A 188 2.80 -12.25 -15.09
C TYR A 188 3.68 -11.14 -14.47
N ILE A 189 4.45 -11.48 -13.42
CA ILE A 189 5.32 -10.51 -12.74
C ILE A 189 6.36 -9.97 -13.72
N SER A 190 7.02 -10.84 -14.50
CA SER A 190 8.08 -10.46 -15.44
C SER A 190 7.61 -9.57 -16.60
N GLU A 191 6.33 -9.64 -16.96
CA GLU A 191 5.71 -8.82 -18.00
C GLU A 191 5.30 -7.44 -17.49
N SER A 192 5.30 -7.22 -16.18
CA SER A 192 4.95 -5.93 -15.60
C SER A 192 6.01 -4.87 -15.93
N PRO A 193 5.62 -3.76 -16.59
CA PRO A 193 6.55 -2.68 -16.91
C PRO A 193 7.05 -1.96 -15.64
N THR A 194 6.34 -2.08 -14.52
CA THR A 194 6.72 -1.43 -13.25
C THR A 194 7.76 -2.24 -12.47
N LEU A 195 7.93 -3.52 -12.76
CA LEU A 195 8.86 -4.39 -12.01
C LEU A 195 10.31 -3.90 -12.10
N SER A 196 10.70 -3.48 -13.31
CA SER A 196 12.03 -2.97 -13.62
C SER A 196 12.46 -1.79 -12.75
N PRO A 197 11.77 -0.63 -12.83
CA PRO A 197 12.11 0.52 -12.01
C PRO A 197 11.92 0.21 -10.52
N LEU A 198 11.00 -0.69 -10.16
CA LEU A 198 10.79 -1.11 -8.78
C LEU A 198 12.02 -1.83 -8.20
N ILE A 199 12.56 -2.85 -8.88
CA ILE A 199 13.76 -3.57 -8.42
C ILE A 199 14.94 -2.60 -8.28
N CYS A 200 15.12 -1.70 -9.24
CA CYS A 200 16.20 -0.70 -9.18
C CYS A 200 16.02 0.21 -7.96
N THR A 201 14.83 0.77 -7.77
CA THR A 201 14.52 1.68 -6.65
C THR A 201 14.65 1.01 -5.28
N LEU A 202 14.30 -0.28 -5.19
CA LEU A 202 14.37 -1.04 -3.94
C LEU A 202 15.80 -1.48 -3.57
N LEU A 203 16.70 -1.60 -4.55
CA LEU A 203 18.11 -1.88 -4.33
C LEU A 203 18.92 -0.59 -4.10
N GLU A 204 18.56 0.50 -4.78
CA GLU A 204 19.17 1.81 -4.61
C GLU A 204 18.81 2.46 -3.26
N GLY A 205 19.75 3.20 -2.69
CA GLY A 205 19.57 3.91 -1.42
C GLY A 205 20.54 3.46 -0.31
N ILE A 206 21.16 4.44 0.33
CA ILE A 206 22.11 4.20 1.44
C ILE A 206 21.35 3.75 2.71
N TYR A 207 20.11 4.22 2.89
CA TYR A 207 19.27 3.96 4.08
C TYR A 207 18.30 2.78 3.90
N GLN A 208 18.52 1.93 2.90
CA GLN A 208 17.65 0.80 2.65
C GLN A 208 17.87 -0.31 3.69
N ASP A 209 16.78 -0.85 4.21
CA ASP A 209 16.79 -1.95 5.16
C ASP A 209 17.37 -3.23 4.52
N SER A 210 18.22 -3.94 5.27
CA SER A 210 18.93 -5.12 4.76
C SER A 210 18.00 -6.26 4.37
N GLU A 211 16.87 -6.41 5.06
CA GLU A 211 15.89 -7.45 4.76
C GLU A 211 15.12 -7.11 3.49
N VAL A 212 14.79 -5.83 3.27
CA VAL A 212 14.19 -5.37 2.00
C VAL A 212 15.14 -5.64 0.83
N CYS A 213 16.43 -5.34 0.97
CA CYS A 213 17.42 -5.68 -0.05
C CYS A 213 17.50 -7.19 -0.30
N LEU A 214 17.50 -8.01 0.76
CA LEU A 214 17.54 -9.46 0.66
C LEU A 214 16.34 -10.00 -0.14
N GLN A 215 15.11 -9.61 0.23
CA GLN A 215 13.92 -10.11 -0.47
C GLN A 215 13.83 -9.57 -1.91
N THR A 216 14.34 -8.36 -2.17
CA THR A 216 14.44 -7.83 -3.54
C THR A 216 15.40 -8.66 -4.39
N LEU A 217 16.57 -9.04 -3.85
CA LEU A 217 17.52 -9.91 -4.55
C LEU A 217 16.95 -11.31 -4.78
N ARG A 218 16.21 -11.88 -3.83
CA ARG A 218 15.56 -13.19 -4.01
C ARG A 218 14.48 -13.16 -5.09
N LEU A 219 13.70 -12.09 -5.16
CA LEU A 219 12.76 -11.87 -6.26
C LEU A 219 13.51 -11.75 -7.59
N LEU A 220 14.59 -10.96 -7.63
CA LEU A 220 15.43 -10.85 -8.82
C LEU A 220 15.97 -12.22 -9.26
N GLN A 221 16.56 -13.02 -8.36
CA GLN A 221 17.05 -14.36 -8.67
C GLN A 221 15.95 -15.24 -9.28
N SER A 222 14.72 -15.22 -8.74
CA SER A 222 13.62 -16.00 -9.32
C SER A 222 13.33 -15.66 -10.79
N LEU A 223 13.60 -14.42 -11.21
CA LEU A 223 13.46 -13.96 -12.60
C LEU A 223 14.63 -14.37 -13.48
N LEU A 224 15.81 -14.62 -12.89
CA LEU A 224 17.02 -15.03 -13.62
C LEU A 224 17.07 -16.54 -13.88
N VAL A 225 16.33 -17.35 -13.10
CA VAL A 225 16.32 -18.82 -13.23
C VAL A 225 15.72 -19.28 -14.57
N GLU A 226 14.64 -18.64 -15.03
CA GLU A 226 13.99 -19.01 -16.29
C GLU A 226 14.62 -18.27 -17.48
N GLY A 227 15.26 -19.02 -18.38
CA GLY A 227 16.07 -18.47 -19.47
C GLY A 227 15.34 -17.47 -20.37
N ASP A 228 14.09 -17.74 -20.74
CA ASP A 228 13.29 -16.85 -21.59
C ASP A 228 12.96 -15.52 -20.89
N VAL A 229 12.69 -15.58 -19.58
CA VAL A 229 12.41 -14.41 -18.74
C VAL A 229 13.68 -13.60 -18.54
N ALA A 230 14.79 -14.27 -18.22
CA ALA A 230 16.08 -13.64 -18.04
C ALA A 230 16.56 -12.91 -19.31
N MET A 231 16.37 -13.52 -20.48
CA MET A 231 16.69 -12.91 -21.77
C MET A 231 15.84 -11.67 -22.06
N ARG A 232 14.55 -11.69 -21.70
CA ARG A 232 13.65 -10.54 -21.84
C ARG A 232 14.03 -9.39 -20.91
N LEU A 233 14.44 -9.71 -19.67
CA LEU A 233 14.86 -8.72 -18.67
C LEU A 233 16.31 -8.26 -18.88
N ARG A 234 17.08 -8.90 -19.75
CA ARG A 234 18.50 -8.59 -20.00
C ARG A 234 18.78 -7.11 -20.29
N PRO A 235 18.04 -6.39 -21.17
CA PRO A 235 18.34 -4.99 -21.46
C PRO A 235 18.25 -4.09 -20.22
N LEU A 236 17.31 -4.41 -19.34
CA LEU A 236 17.11 -3.76 -18.05
C LEU A 236 18.25 -4.06 -17.08
N LEU A 237 18.70 -5.32 -17.03
CA LEU A 237 19.81 -5.73 -16.16
C LEU A 237 21.14 -5.10 -16.58
N GLN A 238 21.33 -4.86 -17.88
CA GLN A 238 22.53 -4.24 -18.44
C GLN A 238 22.58 -2.71 -18.20
N HIS A 239 21.45 -2.01 -18.31
CA HIS A 239 21.43 -0.54 -18.33
C HIS A 239 20.89 0.12 -17.07
N SER A 240 20.04 -0.54 -16.30
CA SER A 240 19.30 0.09 -15.19
C SER A 240 19.62 -0.49 -13.83
N LEU A 241 20.04 -1.76 -13.76
CA LEU A 241 20.30 -2.41 -12.48
C LEU A 241 21.52 -1.78 -11.77
N PRO A 242 21.42 -1.40 -10.48
CA PRO A 242 22.50 -0.76 -9.73
C PRO A 242 23.58 -1.79 -9.32
N LEU A 243 24.34 -2.32 -10.28
CA LEU A 243 25.37 -3.35 -10.05
C LEU A 243 26.41 -2.95 -8.99
N GLY A 244 26.76 -1.67 -8.92
CA GLY A 244 27.65 -1.15 -7.87
C GLY A 244 27.09 -1.39 -6.47
N ARG A 245 25.78 -1.24 -6.29
CA ARG A 245 25.10 -1.50 -5.03
C ARG A 245 25.00 -2.99 -4.74
N VAL A 246 24.69 -3.83 -5.72
CA VAL A 246 24.68 -5.30 -5.54
C VAL A 246 26.06 -5.80 -5.09
N ARG A 247 27.15 -5.28 -5.67
CA ARG A 247 28.53 -5.59 -5.23
C ARG A 247 28.83 -5.15 -3.79
N GLN A 248 28.28 -4.01 -3.35
CA GLN A 248 28.38 -3.59 -1.95
C GLN A 248 27.62 -4.55 -1.03
N LEU A 249 26.41 -4.99 -1.42
CA LEU A 249 25.63 -5.96 -0.66
C LEU A 249 26.32 -7.33 -0.57
N ALA A 250 27.02 -7.75 -1.63
CA ALA A 250 27.86 -8.95 -1.64
C ALA A 250 29.01 -8.91 -0.62
N SER A 251 29.43 -7.71 -0.19
CA SER A 251 30.42 -7.47 0.86
C SER A 251 29.79 -7.14 2.23
N SER A 252 28.48 -7.31 2.38
CA SER A 252 27.75 -7.01 3.62
C SER A 252 28.19 -7.90 4.77
N ARG A 253 28.06 -7.39 6.00
CA ARG A 253 28.26 -8.18 7.22
C ARG A 253 27.14 -9.19 7.47
N HIS A 254 26.00 -9.04 6.79
CA HIS A 254 24.86 -9.95 6.93
C HIS A 254 25.07 -11.19 6.03
N PRO A 255 25.33 -12.40 6.59
CA PRO A 255 25.81 -13.53 5.81
C PRO A 255 24.87 -13.97 4.69
N THR A 256 23.57 -14.04 4.97
CA THR A 256 22.56 -14.44 3.99
C THR A 256 22.46 -13.44 2.85
N LEU A 257 22.50 -12.14 3.17
CA LEU A 257 22.40 -11.06 2.17
C LEU A 257 23.65 -11.02 1.29
N SER A 258 24.83 -11.16 1.90
CA SER A 258 26.10 -11.25 1.19
C SER A 258 26.11 -12.43 0.23
N ARG A 259 25.70 -13.62 0.68
CA ARG A 259 25.61 -14.82 -0.16
C ARG A 259 24.63 -14.64 -1.32
N THR A 260 23.40 -14.23 -1.04
CA THR A 260 22.37 -14.00 -2.07
C THR A 260 22.84 -12.98 -3.11
N ALA A 261 23.52 -11.91 -2.68
CA ALA A 261 24.07 -10.91 -3.61
C ALA A 261 25.22 -11.47 -4.46
N GLN A 262 26.07 -12.35 -3.91
CA GLN A 262 27.13 -13.02 -4.67
C GLN A 262 26.53 -13.94 -5.73
N GLU A 263 25.59 -14.82 -5.35
CA GLU A 263 24.87 -15.72 -6.27
C GLU A 263 24.17 -14.90 -7.37
N THR A 264 23.50 -13.80 -7.02
CA THR A 264 22.86 -12.91 -8.01
C THR A 264 23.88 -12.33 -9.00
N LEU A 265 25.10 -11.96 -8.55
CA LEU A 265 26.14 -11.45 -9.45
C LEU A 265 26.69 -12.54 -10.38
N GLU A 266 26.77 -13.78 -9.90
CA GLU A 266 27.15 -14.94 -10.71
C GLU A 266 26.11 -15.20 -11.80
N ASP A 267 24.81 -15.24 -11.44
CA ASP A 267 23.71 -15.42 -12.39
C ASP A 267 23.71 -14.34 -13.49
N LEU A 268 23.90 -13.08 -13.09
CA LEU A 268 24.03 -11.95 -14.03
C LEU A 268 25.28 -12.06 -14.92
N GLY A 269 26.38 -12.58 -14.38
CA GLY A 269 27.61 -12.84 -15.12
C GLY A 269 27.44 -13.93 -16.18
N CYS A 270 26.78 -15.03 -15.82
CA CYS A 270 26.42 -16.12 -16.74
C CYS A 270 25.56 -15.59 -17.89
N LEU A 271 24.55 -14.77 -17.58
CA LEU A 271 23.72 -14.12 -18.60
C LEU A 271 24.52 -13.21 -19.52
N ALA A 272 25.51 -12.46 -19.03
CA ALA A 272 26.37 -11.64 -19.90
C ALA A 272 27.35 -12.49 -20.75
N SER A 273 27.77 -13.66 -20.26
CA SER A 273 28.69 -14.54 -21.00
C SER A 273 28.02 -15.31 -22.14
N ALA A 274 26.74 -15.71 -21.96
CA ALA A 274 25.93 -16.34 -23.02
C ALA A 274 25.71 -15.42 -24.25
N GLU A 275 26.10 -14.14 -24.15
CA GLU A 275 26.08 -13.13 -25.21
C GLU A 275 27.29 -13.23 -26.15
N LYS A 276 28.37 -13.89 -25.74
CA LYS A 276 29.61 -14.01 -26.53
C LYS A 276 29.70 -15.29 -27.34
N ASP A 277 28.87 -16.28 -27.01
CA ASP A 277 28.83 -17.60 -27.64
C ASP A 277 27.67 -17.75 -28.66
N GLN A 278 26.94 -16.65 -28.93
CA GLN A 278 25.95 -16.50 -30.02
C GLN A 278 26.43 -15.49 -31.05
#